data_AF-A0A352F1F9-F1
#
_entry.id   AF-A0A352F1F9-F1
#
_cell.length_a   1.000
_cell.length_b   1.000
_cell.length_c   1.000
_cell.angle_alpha   90.00
_cell.angle_beta   90.00
_cell.angle_gamma   90.00
#
_symmetry.space_group_name_H-M   'P 1'
#
loop_
_entity.id
_entity.type
_entity.pdbx_description
1 polymer ?
#
loop_
_entity_poly.entity_id
_entity_poly.type
_entity_poly.pdbx_seq_one_letter_code
_entity_poly.pdbx_strand_id
1 'polypeptide(L)'
;METKRGKYDTNPLDPDFVKNAEKDRGEGGNGPVTQPVRSATREVGSAANEEARANIYSETPTRRYDKATLETSYPSVFVPPTYAPPAPYQPAQFTAPPITQRPGKRSVAGIGLSEKWATVLPYTPYLGVIGSLVELFLVPRSEPKVRFHAAQGLALHVAILVLGTAFSVVGAVSGTTAGGSLFKLASFIFLIVSMIRVAKGKPHHISALSEPAQWFNDHIEFKKS
;
A
#
# COMPACT_ATOMS: atom_id res chain seq x y z
N MET A 1 -36.29 15.16 -4.76
CA MET A 1 -35.74 13.85 -5.15
C MET A 1 -35.26 13.19 -3.87
N GLU A 2 -36.02 12.23 -3.32
CA GLU A 2 -35.59 11.48 -2.14
C GLU A 2 -34.53 10.46 -2.55
N THR A 3 -33.37 10.53 -1.93
CA THR A 3 -32.30 9.54 -2.09
C THR A 3 -32.69 8.27 -1.33
N LYS A 4 -32.70 7.13 -2.02
CA LYS A 4 -32.93 5.82 -1.39
C LYS A 4 -31.83 5.56 -0.36
N ARG A 5 -32.16 5.66 0.94
CA ARG A 5 -31.25 5.36 2.05
C ARG A 5 -31.03 3.85 2.15
N GLY A 6 -29.77 3.44 2.21
CA GLY A 6 -29.41 2.03 2.39
C GLY A 6 -29.63 1.58 3.84
N LYS A 7 -29.91 0.29 4.05
CA LYS A 7 -30.10 -0.33 5.37
C LYS A 7 -28.90 -0.17 6.33
N TYR A 8 -27.76 0.30 5.82
CA TYR A 8 -26.49 0.44 6.54
C TYR A 8 -25.93 1.86 6.47
N ASP A 9 -26.77 2.86 6.18
CA ASP A 9 -26.35 4.27 6.21
C ASP A 9 -26.23 4.74 7.66
N THR A 10 -25.02 4.63 8.22
CA THR A 10 -24.68 5.05 9.58
C THR A 10 -24.17 6.48 9.60
N ASN A 11 -24.91 7.41 8.99
CA ASN A 11 -24.58 8.83 9.09
C ASN A 11 -24.95 9.34 10.50
N PRO A 12 -23.96 9.74 11.33
CA PRO A 12 -24.22 10.15 12.71
C PRO A 12 -24.93 11.50 12.82
N LEU A 13 -25.07 12.23 11.70
CA LEU A 13 -25.83 13.48 11.62
C LEU A 13 -27.29 13.25 11.16
N ASP A 14 -27.70 12.00 10.93
CA ASP A 14 -29.09 11.68 10.61
C ASP A 14 -29.95 11.86 11.89
N PRO A 15 -30.98 12.73 11.86
CA PRO A 15 -31.89 12.90 13.00
C PRO A 15 -32.60 11.60 13.42
N ASP A 16 -32.69 10.60 12.54
CA ASP A 16 -33.31 9.31 12.83
C ASP A 16 -32.31 8.25 13.38
N PHE A 17 -31.02 8.57 13.48
CA PHE A 17 -29.99 7.64 13.97
C PHE A 17 -30.29 7.12 15.38
N VAL A 18 -30.73 8.01 16.28
CA VAL A 18 -31.05 7.65 17.68
C VAL A 18 -32.25 6.72 17.74
N LYS A 19 -33.27 6.95 16.91
CA LYS A 19 -34.46 6.07 16.84
C LYS A 19 -34.12 4.69 16.29
N ASN A 20 -33.26 4.61 15.27
CA ASN A 20 -32.86 3.32 14.70
C ASN A 20 -31.94 2.55 15.66
N ALA A 21 -31.02 3.23 16.34
CA ALA A 21 -30.17 2.63 17.35
C ALA A 21 -30.97 2.11 18.56
N GLU A 22 -32.03 2.81 18.98
CA GLU A 22 -32.95 2.30 20.01
C GLU A 22 -33.80 1.14 19.50
N LYS A 23 -34.18 1.12 18.22
CA LYS A 23 -34.92 0.00 17.62
C LYS A 23 -34.07 -1.27 17.51
N ASP A 24 -32.78 -1.14 17.23
CA ASP A 24 -31.83 -2.25 17.26
C ASP A 24 -31.43 -2.66 18.69
N ARG A 25 -31.60 -1.76 19.66
CA ARG A 25 -31.23 -1.98 21.07
C ARG A 25 -32.38 -2.33 22.01
N GLY A 26 -33.63 -2.21 21.56
CA GLY A 26 -34.81 -2.26 22.41
C GLY A 26 -35.80 -3.38 22.11
N GLU A 27 -35.51 -4.59 22.57
CA GLU A 27 -36.47 -5.41 23.33
C GLU A 27 -35.69 -6.54 24.02
N GLY A 28 -35.55 -6.44 25.33
CA GLY A 28 -35.00 -7.53 26.13
C GLY A 28 -35.92 -8.75 26.06
N GLY A 29 -35.33 -9.92 25.76
CA GLY A 29 -35.87 -11.22 26.13
C GLY A 29 -36.54 -12.02 25.01
N ASN A 30 -35.74 -12.71 24.19
CA ASN A 30 -35.98 -14.10 23.71
C ASN A 30 -34.96 -14.49 22.61
N GLY A 31 -33.66 -14.30 22.87
CA GLY A 31 -32.62 -15.04 22.16
C GLY A 31 -32.42 -16.40 22.81
N PRO A 32 -32.13 -17.48 22.07
CA PRO A 32 -31.89 -18.80 22.66
C PRO A 32 -30.76 -18.71 23.68
N VAL A 33 -31.03 -19.26 24.87
CA VAL A 33 -30.10 -19.41 25.99
C VAL A 33 -28.75 -19.92 25.48
N THR A 34 -27.67 -19.25 25.86
CA THR A 34 -26.31 -19.76 25.67
C THR A 34 -26.23 -21.16 26.28
N GLN A 35 -26.13 -22.18 25.42
CA GLN A 35 -25.95 -23.54 25.89
C GLN A 35 -24.60 -23.64 26.63
N PRO A 36 -24.56 -24.08 27.88
CA PRO A 36 -23.31 -24.49 28.49
C PRO A 36 -22.81 -25.72 27.72
N VAL A 37 -21.63 -25.62 27.12
CA VAL A 37 -20.92 -26.76 26.52
C VAL A 37 -20.57 -27.73 27.66
N ARG A 38 -21.48 -28.65 27.97
CA ARG A 38 -21.18 -29.90 28.69
C ARG A 38 -20.70 -30.92 27.67
N SER A 39 -19.46 -30.78 27.21
CA SER A 39 -18.76 -31.89 26.59
C SER A 39 -18.08 -32.71 27.69
N ALA A 40 -18.46 -33.98 27.78
CA ALA A 40 -17.89 -34.96 28.68
C ALA A 40 -16.37 -35.03 28.51
N THR A 41 -15.66 -34.94 29.64
CA THR A 41 -14.27 -35.32 29.80
C THR A 41 -14.08 -36.72 29.20
N ARG A 42 -13.36 -36.80 28.08
CA ARG A 42 -12.89 -38.08 27.52
C ARG A 42 -11.87 -38.64 28.50
N GLU A 43 -12.18 -39.78 29.11
CA GLU A 43 -11.22 -40.56 29.89
C GLU A 43 -10.02 -40.88 28.99
N VAL A 44 -8.84 -40.47 29.44
CA VAL A 44 -7.57 -40.86 28.83
C VAL A 44 -7.34 -42.32 29.21
N GLY A 45 -7.85 -43.21 28.35
CA GLY A 45 -7.62 -44.63 28.43
C GLY A 45 -6.12 -44.94 28.37
N SER A 46 -5.64 -45.57 29.44
CA SER A 46 -4.31 -46.16 29.54
C SER A 46 -4.26 -47.43 28.69
N ALA A 47 -3.82 -47.33 27.43
CA ALA A 47 -3.07 -48.38 26.70
C ALA A 47 -2.90 -48.01 25.23
N ALA A 48 -1.64 -48.01 24.76
CA ALA A 48 -1.14 -48.19 23.38
C ALA A 48 0.12 -47.35 23.09
N ASN A 49 1.06 -47.25 24.06
CA ASN A 49 2.37 -46.68 23.77
C ASN A 49 3.46 -47.24 24.72
N GLU A 50 3.48 -48.56 24.88
CA GLU A 50 4.54 -49.25 25.63
C GLU A 50 5.88 -49.27 24.87
N GLU A 51 5.88 -49.11 23.54
CA GLU A 51 7.11 -49.00 22.75
C GLU A 51 7.86 -47.67 22.95
N ALA A 52 7.17 -46.61 23.40
CA ALA A 52 7.82 -45.34 23.74
C ALA A 52 8.65 -45.41 25.04
N ARG A 53 8.52 -46.50 25.82
CA ARG A 53 9.26 -46.71 27.08
C ARG A 53 10.55 -47.53 26.92
N ALA A 54 10.85 -48.04 25.73
CA ALA A 54 12.01 -48.91 25.50
C ALA A 54 13.33 -48.18 25.24
N ASN A 55 13.33 -46.87 25.00
CA ASN A 55 14.55 -46.08 24.78
C ASN A 55 15.10 -45.50 26.10
N ILE A 56 15.66 -46.38 26.92
CA ILE A 56 16.31 -46.05 28.21
C ILE A 56 17.70 -45.39 28.02
N TYR A 57 18.21 -45.28 26.79
CA TYR A 57 19.56 -44.76 26.51
C TYR A 57 19.64 -43.45 25.70
N SER A 58 18.53 -42.71 25.54
CA SER A 58 18.58 -41.37 24.91
C SER A 58 18.49 -40.21 25.91
N GLU A 59 18.96 -40.40 27.15
CA GLU A 59 19.13 -39.32 28.11
C GLU A 59 20.25 -38.39 27.62
N THR A 60 19.86 -37.36 26.87
CA THR A 60 20.74 -36.23 26.58
C THR A 60 21.11 -35.58 27.91
N PRO A 61 22.38 -35.20 28.15
CA PRO A 61 22.82 -34.64 29.42
C PRO A 61 21.94 -33.44 29.81
N THR A 62 21.07 -33.65 30.81
CA THR A 62 20.27 -32.59 31.40
C THR A 62 21.23 -31.57 31.99
N ARG A 63 21.29 -30.40 31.35
CA ARG A 63 22.06 -29.25 31.81
C ARG A 63 21.64 -28.98 33.26
N ARG A 64 22.55 -29.21 34.23
CA ARG A 64 22.34 -28.83 35.62
C ARG A 64 22.17 -27.32 35.65
N TYR A 65 20.96 -26.87 35.92
CA TYR A 65 20.70 -25.47 36.30
C TYR A 65 21.17 -25.30 37.74
N ASP A 66 22.48 -25.16 37.93
CA ASP A 66 23.01 -24.68 39.18
C ASP A 66 22.70 -23.18 39.28
N LYS A 67 21.89 -22.84 40.28
CA LYS A 67 21.44 -21.48 40.71
C LYS A 67 20.28 -20.88 39.93
N ALA A 68 19.07 -21.34 40.24
CA ALA A 68 17.90 -20.46 40.20
C ALA A 68 18.02 -19.47 41.38
N THR A 69 18.35 -18.22 41.09
CA THR A 69 18.20 -17.12 42.03
C THR A 69 16.71 -16.99 42.36
N LEU A 70 16.31 -17.46 43.53
CA LEU A 70 14.95 -17.40 44.10
C LEU A 70 14.58 -15.96 44.52
N GLU A 71 14.68 -14.99 43.59
CA GLU A 71 14.33 -13.58 43.85
C GLU A 71 13.28 -13.00 42.88
N THR A 72 12.64 -13.82 42.05
CA THR A 72 11.50 -13.34 41.26
C THR A 72 10.20 -13.64 41.97
N SER A 73 9.75 -12.67 42.78
CA SER A 73 8.36 -12.56 43.20
C SER A 73 7.46 -12.74 41.98
N TYR A 74 6.48 -13.64 42.06
CA TYR A 74 5.47 -13.81 41.04
C TYR A 74 4.79 -12.44 40.77
N PRO A 75 4.85 -11.90 39.54
CA PRO A 75 4.13 -10.67 39.23
C PRO A 75 2.63 -10.97 39.31
N SER A 76 1.92 -10.20 40.14
CA SER A 76 0.48 -10.35 40.34
C SER A 76 -0.25 -10.32 39.00
N VAL A 77 -1.12 -11.31 38.77
CA VAL A 77 -1.90 -11.52 37.54
C VAL A 77 -3.01 -10.46 37.32
N PHE A 78 -3.05 -9.42 38.16
CA PHE A 78 -3.95 -8.28 38.00
C PHE A 78 -3.20 -7.05 37.49
N VAL A 79 -2.81 -7.08 36.22
CA VAL A 79 -2.50 -5.86 35.47
C VAL A 79 -3.79 -5.47 34.75
N PRO A 80 -4.45 -4.36 35.12
CA PRO A 80 -5.60 -3.87 34.36
C PRO A 80 -5.13 -3.63 32.92
N PRO A 81 -5.94 -3.96 31.90
CA PRO A 81 -5.55 -3.74 30.52
C PRO A 81 -5.20 -2.26 30.36
N THR A 82 -3.92 -1.96 30.12
CA THR A 82 -3.48 -0.60 29.83
C THR A 82 -4.22 -0.19 28.57
N TYR A 83 -5.20 0.70 28.72
CA TYR A 83 -5.93 1.27 27.62
C TYR A 83 -4.95 2.10 26.80
N ALA A 84 -4.34 1.51 25.78
CA ALA A 84 -3.57 2.25 24.81
C ALA A 84 -4.56 3.19 24.10
N PRO A 85 -4.38 4.52 24.15
CA PRO A 85 -5.23 5.41 23.40
C PRO A 85 -5.18 4.99 21.93
N PRO A 86 -6.30 5.09 21.18
CA PRO A 86 -6.31 4.80 19.76
C PRO A 86 -5.17 5.58 19.10
N ALA A 87 -4.26 4.86 18.44
CA ALA A 87 -3.15 5.48 17.76
C ALA A 87 -3.73 6.56 16.84
N PRO A 88 -3.23 7.81 16.89
CA PRO A 88 -3.71 8.85 16.00
C PRO A 88 -3.59 8.33 14.58
N TYR A 89 -4.68 8.45 13.80
CA TYR A 89 -4.69 8.06 12.41
C TYR A 89 -3.54 8.77 11.69
N GLN A 90 -2.47 8.03 11.42
CA GLN A 90 -1.44 8.47 10.51
C GLN A 90 -1.95 8.14 9.12
N PRO A 91 -2.25 9.14 8.27
CA PRO A 91 -2.49 8.85 6.86
C PRO A 91 -1.28 8.08 6.35
N ALA A 92 -1.50 7.03 5.56
CA ALA A 92 -0.44 6.20 5.01
C ALA A 92 0.57 7.12 4.30
N GLN A 93 1.69 7.38 4.98
CA GLN A 93 2.75 8.19 4.41
C GLN A 93 3.33 7.34 3.28
N PHE A 94 3.15 7.82 2.05
CA PHE A 94 3.77 7.22 0.87
C PHE A 94 5.28 7.34 1.05
N THR A 95 5.87 6.34 1.70
CA THR A 95 7.30 6.26 1.89
C THR A 95 7.83 5.85 0.54
N ALA A 96 8.34 6.82 -0.21
CA ALA A 96 9.03 6.54 -1.47
C ALA A 96 10.02 5.40 -1.20
N PRO A 97 9.94 4.26 -1.90
CA PRO A 97 10.86 3.15 -1.66
C PRO A 97 12.28 3.70 -1.80
N PRO A 98 13.25 3.26 -0.97
CA PRO A 98 14.60 3.79 -1.00
C PRO A 98 15.15 3.74 -2.44
N ILE A 99 15.23 4.91 -3.09
CA ILE A 99 15.58 5.08 -4.52
C ILE A 99 17.08 4.78 -4.74
N THR A 100 17.80 4.35 -3.70
CA THR A 100 19.23 4.05 -3.73
C THR A 100 19.57 2.71 -4.40
N GLN A 101 18.58 1.87 -4.68
CA GLN A 101 18.84 0.64 -5.44
C GLN A 101 18.91 0.92 -6.94
N ARG A 102 20.10 0.76 -7.53
CA ARG A 102 20.28 0.75 -8.99
C ARG A 102 19.25 -0.20 -9.63
N PRO A 103 18.58 0.20 -10.73
CA PRO A 103 17.66 -0.68 -11.44
C PRO A 103 18.34 -2.01 -11.78
N GLY A 104 17.75 -3.10 -11.32
CA GLY A 104 18.29 -4.43 -11.53
C GLY A 104 18.03 -4.95 -12.95
N LYS A 105 18.58 -6.14 -13.25
CA LYS A 105 18.22 -6.93 -14.44
C LYS A 105 16.94 -7.75 -14.24
N ARG A 106 16.31 -7.67 -13.06
CA ARG A 106 15.10 -8.41 -12.70
C ARG A 106 13.94 -8.00 -13.61
N SER A 107 13.14 -8.98 -14.01
CA SER A 107 11.88 -8.74 -14.71
C SER A 107 10.81 -8.20 -13.75
N VAL A 108 10.08 -7.18 -14.17
CA VAL A 108 8.95 -6.60 -13.44
C VAL A 108 7.71 -7.46 -13.67
N ALA A 109 7.00 -7.79 -12.59
CA ALA A 109 5.75 -8.52 -12.68
C ALA A 109 4.72 -7.74 -13.53
N GLY A 110 3.94 -8.44 -14.35
CA GLY A 110 2.91 -7.86 -15.22
C GLY A 110 3.36 -7.59 -16.66
N ILE A 111 4.55 -7.00 -16.85
CA ILE A 111 5.04 -6.63 -18.19
C ILE A 111 6.19 -7.53 -18.67
N GLY A 112 6.94 -8.15 -17.77
CA GLY A 112 8.08 -9.01 -18.13
C GLY A 112 9.31 -8.24 -18.65
N LEU A 113 9.24 -6.91 -18.71
CA LEU A 113 10.39 -6.06 -19.01
C LEU A 113 11.35 -6.03 -17.82
N SER A 114 12.64 -5.79 -18.09
CA SER A 114 13.59 -5.54 -17.01
C SER A 114 13.27 -4.22 -16.31
N GLU A 115 13.49 -4.17 -15.00
CA GLU A 115 13.25 -3.00 -14.15
C GLU A 115 13.90 -1.72 -14.69
N LYS A 116 15.08 -1.85 -15.30
CA LYS A 116 15.76 -0.73 -15.96
C LYS A 116 14.92 -0.14 -17.09
N TRP A 117 14.33 -0.95 -17.96
CA TRP A 117 13.51 -0.44 -19.06
C TRP A 117 12.15 0.06 -18.58
N ALA A 118 11.54 -0.66 -17.64
CA ALA A 118 10.25 -0.27 -17.05
C ALA A 118 10.32 1.02 -16.23
N THR A 119 11.49 1.46 -15.76
CA THR A 119 11.62 2.77 -15.09
C THR A 119 11.95 3.89 -16.08
N VAL A 120 12.48 3.56 -17.25
CA VAL A 120 12.96 4.51 -18.25
C VAL A 120 11.86 4.88 -19.26
N LEU A 121 11.02 3.91 -19.62
CA LEU A 121 9.97 4.07 -20.63
C LEU A 121 9.05 5.28 -20.38
N PRO A 122 8.61 5.58 -19.14
CA PRO A 122 7.78 6.75 -18.82
C PRO A 122 8.38 8.11 -19.19
N TYR A 123 9.70 8.19 -19.37
CA TYR A 123 10.41 9.44 -19.69
C TYR A 123 10.78 9.55 -21.17
N THR A 124 10.43 8.56 -21.99
CA THR A 124 10.72 8.57 -23.42
C THR A 124 9.95 9.70 -24.09
N PRO A 125 10.60 10.63 -24.82
CA PRO A 125 9.87 11.66 -25.55
C PRO A 125 8.82 11.06 -26.49
N TYR A 126 7.63 11.65 -26.50
CA TYR A 126 6.45 11.26 -27.30
C TYR A 126 5.80 9.91 -26.93
N LEU A 127 6.57 8.89 -26.57
CA LEU A 127 6.06 7.57 -26.20
C LEU A 127 5.82 7.40 -24.70
N GLY A 128 6.35 8.30 -23.87
CA GLY A 128 6.32 8.20 -22.42
C GLY A 128 4.91 8.16 -21.84
N VAL A 129 3.94 8.85 -22.45
CA VAL A 129 2.53 8.79 -22.03
C VAL A 129 1.98 7.36 -22.16
N ILE A 130 2.20 6.72 -23.32
CA ILE A 130 1.73 5.36 -23.58
C ILE A 130 2.45 4.39 -22.63
N GLY A 131 3.77 4.54 -22.49
CA GLY A 131 4.57 3.74 -21.57
C GLY A 131 4.07 3.83 -20.13
N SER A 132 3.85 5.05 -19.63
CA SER A 132 3.31 5.30 -18.29
C SER A 132 1.93 4.68 -18.08
N LEU A 133 1.02 4.81 -19.05
CA LEU A 133 -0.32 4.23 -18.94
C LEU A 133 -0.27 2.71 -18.92
N VAL A 134 0.44 2.10 -19.87
CA VAL A 134 0.65 0.65 -19.92
C VAL A 134 1.25 0.14 -18.60
N GLU A 135 2.24 0.85 -18.06
CA GLU A 135 2.83 0.52 -16.77
C GLU A 135 1.87 0.65 -15.60
N LEU A 136 1.10 1.74 -15.50
CA LEU A 136 0.13 1.91 -14.42
C LEU A 136 -0.99 0.86 -14.46
N PHE A 137 -1.38 0.39 -15.64
CA PHE A 137 -2.41 -0.64 -15.77
C PHE A 137 -1.88 -2.07 -15.54
N LEU A 138 -0.68 -2.39 -16.03
CA LEU A 138 -0.17 -3.76 -15.99
C LEU A 138 0.71 -4.07 -14.78
N VAL A 139 1.41 -3.08 -14.22
CA VAL A 139 2.34 -3.30 -13.10
C VAL A 139 1.56 -3.39 -11.78
N PRO A 140 1.69 -4.48 -11.01
CA PRO A 140 0.99 -4.63 -9.75
C PRO A 140 1.50 -3.67 -8.68
N ARG A 141 0.67 -3.36 -7.67
CA ARG A 141 1.04 -2.51 -6.52
C ARG A 141 2.22 -3.03 -5.69
N SER A 142 2.57 -4.31 -5.83
CA SER A 142 3.78 -4.90 -5.23
C SER A 142 5.09 -4.34 -5.82
N GLU A 143 5.02 -3.60 -6.94
CA GLU A 143 6.16 -2.97 -7.62
C GLU A 143 6.10 -1.43 -7.50
N PRO A 144 6.18 -0.87 -6.26
CA PRO A 144 5.90 0.55 -6.02
C PRO A 144 6.89 1.46 -6.74
N LYS A 145 8.12 1.01 -6.96
CA LYS A 145 9.17 1.79 -7.65
C LYS A 145 8.83 2.03 -9.12
N VAL A 146 8.40 1.00 -9.83
CA VAL A 146 8.07 1.11 -11.26
C VAL A 146 6.80 1.95 -11.42
N ARG A 147 5.78 1.69 -10.61
CA ARG A 147 4.55 2.48 -10.61
C ARG A 147 4.79 3.95 -10.28
N PHE A 148 5.70 4.24 -9.35
CA PHE A 148 6.08 5.62 -9.03
C PHE A 148 6.70 6.34 -10.23
N HIS A 149 7.65 5.71 -10.93
CA HIS A 149 8.24 6.28 -12.15
C HIS A 149 7.22 6.44 -13.28
N ALA A 150 6.32 5.46 -13.46
CA ALA A 150 5.23 5.52 -14.41
C ALA A 150 4.31 6.73 -14.13
N ALA A 151 3.90 6.91 -12.87
CA ALA A 151 3.05 8.01 -12.45
C ALA A 151 3.73 9.38 -12.54
N GLN A 152 5.00 9.49 -12.10
CA GLN A 152 5.77 10.73 -12.23
C GLN A 152 6.01 11.08 -13.70
N GLY A 153 6.29 10.09 -14.55
CA GLY A 153 6.42 10.28 -16.00
C GLY A 153 5.11 10.75 -16.64
N LEU A 154 3.97 10.17 -16.23
CA LEU A 154 2.65 10.60 -16.71
C LEU A 154 2.35 12.05 -16.31
N ALA A 155 2.54 12.37 -15.03
CA ALA A 155 2.37 13.71 -14.50
C ALA A 155 3.26 14.73 -15.23
N LEU A 156 4.51 14.37 -15.51
CA LEU A 156 5.44 15.21 -16.25
C LEU A 156 4.94 15.48 -17.68
N HIS A 157 4.46 14.46 -18.39
CA HIS A 157 3.94 14.63 -19.75
C HIS A 157 2.68 15.48 -19.77
N VAL A 158 1.77 15.29 -18.81
CA VAL A 158 0.58 16.14 -18.65
C VAL A 158 0.98 17.58 -18.38
N ALA A 159 1.96 17.83 -17.51
CA ALA A 159 2.47 19.16 -17.24
C ALA A 159 3.07 19.81 -18.51
N ILE A 160 3.92 19.08 -19.25
CA ILE A 160 4.48 19.56 -20.52
C ILE A 160 3.38 19.90 -21.52
N LEU A 161 2.32 19.08 -21.61
CA LEU A 161 1.18 19.34 -22.49
C LEU A 161 0.45 20.63 -22.10
N VAL A 162 0.11 20.79 -20.81
CA VAL A 162 -0.59 21.98 -20.31
C VAL A 162 0.22 23.25 -20.57
N LEU A 163 1.51 23.26 -20.21
CA LEU A 163 2.39 24.41 -20.46
C LEU A 163 2.57 24.66 -21.96
N GLY A 164 2.72 23.60 -22.76
CA GLY A 164 2.83 23.69 -24.22
C GLY A 164 1.61 24.34 -24.84
N THR A 165 0.41 23.93 -24.43
CA THR A 165 -0.86 24.55 -24.85
C THR A 165 -0.93 26.02 -24.45
N ALA A 166 -0.54 26.36 -23.22
CA ALA A 166 -0.51 27.75 -22.77
C ALA A 166 0.42 28.63 -23.64
N PHE A 167 1.64 28.15 -23.94
CA PHE A 167 2.55 28.86 -24.84
C PHE A 167 2.01 28.96 -26.29
N SER A 168 1.28 27.94 -26.76
CA SER A 168 0.62 28.01 -28.08
C SER A 168 -0.47 29.07 -28.12
N VAL A 169 -1.28 29.22 -27.06
CA VAL A 169 -2.30 30.28 -26.97
C VAL A 169 -1.64 31.66 -26.91
N VAL A 170 -0.62 31.83 -26.07
CA VAL A 170 0.14 33.09 -26.00
C VAL A 170 0.73 33.43 -27.37
N GLY A 171 1.33 32.45 -28.04
CA GLY A 171 1.93 32.66 -29.36
C GLY A 171 0.93 33.02 -30.45
N ALA A 172 -0.29 32.48 -30.38
CA ALA A 172 -1.39 32.85 -31.27
C ALA A 172 -1.83 34.31 -31.07
N VAL A 173 -1.84 34.79 -29.82
CA VAL A 173 -2.22 36.19 -29.50
C VAL A 173 -1.09 37.17 -29.81
N SER A 174 0.16 36.81 -29.48
CA SER A 174 1.32 37.69 -29.64
C SER A 174 1.92 37.68 -31.04
N GLY A 175 1.44 36.80 -31.93
CA GLY A 175 1.98 36.64 -33.29
C GLY A 175 3.40 36.05 -33.35
N THR A 176 3.89 35.45 -32.25
CA THR A 176 5.22 34.83 -32.19
C THR A 176 5.17 33.40 -31.68
N THR A 177 5.85 32.50 -32.37
CA THR A 177 5.96 31.09 -31.98
C THR A 177 7.25 30.79 -31.21
N ALA A 178 8.10 31.79 -30.97
CA ALA A 178 9.42 31.62 -30.39
C ALA A 178 9.37 30.97 -29.00
N GLY A 179 8.47 31.44 -28.12
CA GLY A 179 8.31 30.90 -26.76
C GLY A 179 7.89 29.43 -26.75
N GLY A 180 6.92 29.06 -27.59
CA GLY A 180 6.45 27.67 -27.71
C GLY A 180 7.52 26.74 -28.28
N SER A 181 8.28 27.19 -29.29
CA SER A 181 9.39 26.41 -29.87
C SER A 181 10.53 26.21 -28.87
N LEU A 182 10.91 27.25 -28.12
CA LEU A 182 11.93 27.17 -27.09
C LEU A 182 11.50 26.24 -25.95
N PHE A 183 10.24 26.34 -25.50
CA PHE A 183 9.69 25.45 -24.49
C PHE A 183 9.72 23.99 -24.95
N LYS A 184 9.26 23.69 -26.17
CA LYS A 184 9.29 22.32 -26.73
C LYS A 184 10.70 21.75 -26.76
N LEU A 185 11.69 22.54 -27.17
CA LEU A 185 13.09 22.13 -27.17
C LEU A 185 13.61 21.86 -25.74
N ALA A 186 13.30 22.75 -24.79
CA ALA A 186 13.68 22.60 -23.40
C ALA A 186 13.04 21.35 -22.76
N SER A 187 11.75 21.11 -23.00
CA SER A 187 11.06 19.90 -22.53
C SER A 187 11.65 18.64 -23.14
N PHE A 188 11.97 18.64 -24.43
CA PHE A 188 12.61 17.50 -25.09
C PHE A 188 13.96 17.16 -24.45
N ILE A 189 14.83 18.17 -24.27
CA ILE A 189 16.13 18.00 -23.61
C ILE A 189 15.95 17.50 -22.17
N PHE A 190 15.01 18.09 -21.43
CA PHE A 190 14.70 17.69 -20.05
C PHE A 190 14.28 16.21 -19.97
N LEU A 191 13.42 15.75 -20.88
CA LEU A 191 13.00 14.35 -20.95
C LEU A 191 14.18 13.42 -21.25
N ILE A 192 15.05 13.76 -22.21
CA ILE A 192 16.26 12.99 -22.52
C ILE A 192 17.18 12.90 -21.30
N VAL A 193 17.42 14.01 -20.60
CA VAL A 193 18.26 14.04 -19.40
C VAL A 193 17.65 13.20 -18.28
N SER A 194 16.33 13.30 -18.08
CA SER A 194 15.58 12.50 -17.10
C SER A 194 15.67 11.01 -17.39
N MET A 195 15.46 10.63 -18.66
CA MET A 195 15.61 9.26 -19.17
C MET A 195 17.02 8.70 -18.90
N ILE A 196 18.08 9.45 -19.24
CA ILE A 196 19.47 9.05 -18.99
C ILE A 196 19.75 8.94 -17.49
N ARG A 197 19.23 9.87 -16.69
CA ARG A 197 19.43 9.90 -15.23
C ARG A 197 18.81 8.65 -14.57
N VAL A 198 17.58 8.31 -14.96
CA VAL A 198 16.88 7.11 -14.48
C VAL A 198 17.57 5.84 -14.99
N ALA A 199 17.99 5.80 -16.25
CA ALA A 199 18.71 4.66 -16.83
C ALA A 199 20.04 4.36 -16.12
N LYS A 200 20.69 5.39 -15.55
CA LYS A 200 21.90 5.28 -14.70
C LYS A 200 21.59 4.88 -13.25
N GLY A 201 20.32 4.76 -12.89
CA GLY A 201 19.87 4.48 -11.53
C GLY A 201 20.12 5.61 -10.55
N LYS A 202 20.25 6.85 -11.03
CA LYS A 202 20.35 8.02 -10.15
C LYS A 202 18.96 8.38 -9.64
N PRO A 203 18.83 8.86 -8.39
CA PRO A 203 17.55 9.31 -7.88
C PRO A 203 17.02 10.45 -8.76
N HIS A 204 15.82 10.25 -9.29
CA HIS A 204 15.12 11.21 -10.14
C HIS A 204 13.70 11.40 -9.59
N HIS A 205 13.62 12.29 -8.61
CA HIS A 205 12.39 12.71 -7.98
C HIS A 205 12.15 14.18 -8.34
N ILE A 206 10.98 14.48 -8.88
CA ILE A 206 10.57 15.85 -9.18
C ILE A 206 9.54 16.23 -8.12
N SER A 207 9.95 17.02 -7.12
CA SER A 207 9.09 17.33 -5.96
C SER A 207 7.78 18.02 -6.35
N ALA A 208 7.79 18.84 -7.40
CA ALA A 208 6.57 19.48 -7.91
C ALA A 208 5.55 18.49 -8.52
N LEU A 209 5.97 17.27 -8.82
CA LEU A 209 5.13 16.23 -9.43
C LEU A 209 4.79 15.11 -8.45
N SER A 210 5.23 15.15 -7.20
CA SER A 210 4.99 14.07 -6.24
C SER A 210 3.50 13.89 -5.95
N GLU A 211 2.78 14.99 -5.77
CA GLU A 211 1.33 14.96 -5.49
C GLU A 211 0.53 14.48 -6.71
N PRO A 212 0.71 15.04 -7.94
CA PRO A 212 0.09 14.49 -9.14
C PRO A 212 0.43 13.02 -9.40
N ALA A 213 1.70 12.62 -9.20
CA ALA A 213 2.13 11.24 -9.38
C ALA A 213 1.44 10.31 -8.38
N GLN A 214 1.33 10.72 -7.11
CA GLN A 214 0.58 9.97 -6.12
C GLN A 214 -0.89 9.82 -6.52
N TRP A 215 -1.52 10.92 -6.94
CA TRP A 215 -2.90 10.89 -7.43
C TRP A 215 -3.09 9.87 -8.57
N PHE A 216 -2.22 9.89 -9.58
CA PHE A 216 -2.29 8.92 -10.69
C PHE A 216 -2.09 7.48 -10.22
N ASN A 217 -1.13 7.24 -9.34
CA ASN A 217 -0.87 5.89 -8.82
C ASN A 217 -2.06 5.33 -8.04
N ASP A 218 -2.79 6.19 -7.34
CA ASP A 218 -3.90 5.80 -6.47
C ASP A 218 -5.20 5.61 -7.26
N HIS A 219 -5.42 6.39 -8.33
CA HIS A 219 -6.67 6.37 -9.12
C HIS A 219 -6.61 5.49 -10.37
N ILE A 220 -5.41 5.22 -10.92
CA ILE A 220 -5.27 4.36 -12.10
C ILE A 220 -5.00 2.92 -11.63
N GLU A 221 -6.09 2.16 -11.54
CA GLU A 221 -6.05 0.72 -11.25
C GLU A 221 -6.75 -0.09 -12.35
N PHE A 222 -6.15 -1.23 -12.68
CA PHE A 222 -6.87 -2.28 -13.38
C PHE A 222 -7.75 -3.03 -12.38
N LYS A 223 -9.07 -2.91 -12.53
CA LYS A 223 -10.02 -3.74 -11.81
C LYS A 223 -9.94 -5.14 -12.42
N LYS A 224 -9.28 -6.09 -11.76
CA LYS A 224 -9.40 -7.51 -12.12
C LYS A 224 -10.89 -7.89 -12.00
N SER A 225 -11.54 -8.14 -13.14
CA SER A 225 -12.85 -8.82 -13.16
C SER A 225 -12.67 -10.31 -12.96
#